data_AF-X1GN58-F1
#
_entry.id   AF-X1GN58-F1
#
_cell.length_a   1.000
_cell.length_b   1.000
_cell.length_c   1.000
_cell.angle_alpha   90.00
_cell.angle_beta   90.00
_cell.angle_gamma   90.00
#
_symmetry.space_group_name_H-M   'P 1'
#
loop_
_entity.id
_entity.type
_entity.pdbx_description
1 polymer ?
#
loop_
_entity_poly.entity_id
_entity_poly.type
_entity_poly.pdbx_seq_one_letter_code
_entity_poly.pdbx_strand_id
1 'polypeptide(L)'
;KMENPVQLTKIFKRVACILPILAVCQSALLGQLREDLRNEILVYITTGALVFPAGERGALTPEQLTIPSQALRQAIDRSGVATIAKAFPDFSDSDTIRVTDDGKTVKIPQFSRIFRVRVQQVADVDSAIATLSRLPVVLFAEKNMDAYPGVNDADYGKQWHLHNTGQGGGSSGADIDAEAAWAVYNGSTSIKIGVIVVSRLVVSLCQK
;
A
#
# COMPACT_ATOMS: atom_id res chain seq x y z
N LYS A 1 -11.01 -32.91 -47.25
CA LYS A 1 -12.49 -32.96 -47.19
C LYS A 1 -12.94 -31.53 -46.95
N MET A 2 -13.48 -30.84 -47.96
CA MET A 2 -13.73 -29.39 -47.92
C MET A 2 -14.76 -29.06 -46.84
N GLU A 3 -14.33 -28.42 -45.77
CA GLU A 3 -15.23 -27.86 -44.76
C GLU A 3 -16.02 -26.72 -45.37
N ASN A 4 -17.34 -26.77 -45.18
CA ASN A 4 -18.30 -25.86 -45.77
C ASN A 4 -18.00 -24.40 -45.34
N PRO A 5 -17.81 -23.45 -46.29
CA PRO A 5 -17.40 -22.07 -46.01
C PRO A 5 -18.38 -21.31 -45.10
N VAL A 6 -19.64 -21.76 -45.02
CA VAL A 6 -20.68 -21.20 -44.13
C VAL A 6 -20.45 -21.58 -42.66
N GLN A 7 -19.83 -22.72 -42.37
CA GLN A 7 -19.52 -23.14 -41.00
C GLN A 7 -18.29 -22.39 -40.46
N LEU A 8 -17.28 -22.18 -41.29
CA LEU A 8 -16.08 -21.42 -40.93
C LEU A 8 -16.42 -19.98 -40.53
N THR A 9 -17.33 -19.32 -41.27
CA THR A 9 -17.74 -17.94 -40.98
C THR A 9 -18.59 -17.82 -39.70
N LYS A 10 -19.39 -18.84 -39.36
CA LYS A 10 -20.12 -18.88 -38.08
C LYS A 10 -19.17 -19.08 -36.89
N ILE A 11 -18.14 -19.91 -37.03
CA ILE A 11 -17.12 -20.12 -36.00
C ILE A 11 -16.28 -18.85 -35.83
N PHE A 12 -15.85 -18.21 -36.91
CA PHE A 12 -15.10 -16.95 -36.86
C PHE A 12 -15.88 -15.82 -36.17
N LYS A 13 -17.18 -15.66 -36.47
CA LYS A 13 -18.03 -14.67 -35.80
C LYS A 13 -18.21 -14.96 -34.31
N ARG A 14 -18.30 -16.23 -33.91
CA ARG A 14 -18.41 -16.62 -32.49
C ARG A 14 -17.11 -16.36 -31.73
N VAL A 15 -15.95 -16.69 -32.33
CA VAL A 15 -14.63 -16.44 -31.72
C VAL A 15 -14.32 -14.93 -31.65
N ALA A 16 -14.67 -14.17 -32.68
CA ALA A 16 -14.51 -12.71 -32.71
C ALA A 16 -15.41 -11.96 -31.71
N CYS A 17 -16.54 -12.54 -31.30
CA CYS A 17 -17.38 -11.98 -30.22
C CYS A 17 -16.86 -12.34 -28.81
N ILE A 18 -16.14 -13.46 -28.65
CA ILE A 18 -15.66 -13.92 -27.33
C ILE A 18 -14.35 -13.21 -26.93
N LEU A 19 -13.46 -12.91 -27.89
CA LEU A 19 -12.19 -12.22 -27.66
C LEU A 19 -12.32 -10.84 -26.97
N PRO A 20 -13.21 -9.93 -27.38
CA PRO A 20 -13.38 -8.65 -26.69
C PRO A 20 -14.03 -8.81 -25.30
N ILE A 21 -14.91 -9.80 -25.11
CA ILE A 21 -15.54 -10.10 -23.81
C ILE A 21 -14.48 -10.63 -22.81
N LEU A 22 -13.55 -11.49 -23.26
CA LEU A 22 -12.44 -11.97 -22.43
C LEU A 22 -11.46 -10.85 -22.08
N ALA A 23 -11.21 -9.92 -23.00
CA ALA A 23 -10.31 -8.78 -22.78
C ALA A 23 -10.90 -7.76 -21.78
N VAL A 24 -12.22 -7.53 -21.79
CA VAL A 24 -12.91 -6.68 -20.80
C VAL A 24 -12.98 -7.36 -19.43
N CYS A 25 -13.03 -8.70 -19.38
CA CYS A 25 -12.96 -9.44 -18.12
C CYS A 25 -11.56 -9.39 -17.47
N GLN A 26 -10.49 -9.33 -18.26
CA GLN A 26 -9.12 -9.22 -17.73
C GLN A 26 -8.82 -7.85 -17.11
N SER A 27 -9.34 -6.75 -17.69
CA SER A 27 -9.14 -5.41 -17.13
C SER A 27 -9.91 -5.19 -15.82
N ALA A 28 -11.10 -5.78 -15.68
CA ALA A 28 -11.85 -5.77 -14.42
C ALA A 28 -11.16 -6.59 -13.31
N LEU A 29 -10.50 -7.69 -13.66
CA LEU A 29 -9.75 -8.53 -12.71
C LEU A 29 -8.48 -7.83 -12.20
N LEU A 30 -7.77 -7.10 -13.07
CA LEU A 30 -6.58 -6.32 -12.69
C LEU A 30 -6.92 -5.08 -11.85
N GLY A 31 -8.11 -4.50 -12.03
CA GLY A 31 -8.59 -3.37 -11.22
C GLY A 31 -9.08 -3.74 -9.82
N GLN A 32 -9.24 -5.04 -9.52
CA GLN A 32 -9.75 -5.56 -8.24
C GLN A 32 -8.71 -6.28 -7.37
N LEU A 33 -7.45 -6.38 -7.82
CA LEU A 33 -6.35 -6.79 -6.94
C LEU A 33 -5.96 -5.61 -6.02
N ARG A 34 -6.87 -5.23 -5.12
CA ARG A 34 -6.48 -4.47 -3.93
C ARG A 34 -5.57 -5.41 -3.14
N GLU A 35 -4.27 -5.17 -3.19
CA GLU A 35 -3.34 -5.96 -2.39
C GLU A 35 -3.73 -5.81 -0.93
N ASP A 36 -4.08 -6.93 -0.28
CA ASP A 36 -4.42 -6.96 1.12
C ASP A 36 -3.20 -6.50 1.93
N LEU A 37 -3.18 -5.27 2.42
CA LEU A 37 -2.01 -4.73 3.12
C LEU A 37 -1.87 -5.26 4.55
N ARG A 38 -2.85 -6.05 5.06
CA ARG A 38 -2.90 -6.47 6.47
C ARG A 38 -1.69 -7.26 6.92
N ASN A 39 -0.99 -7.96 6.03
CA ASN A 39 0.24 -8.69 6.32
C ASN A 39 1.50 -8.03 5.76
N GLU A 40 1.44 -6.73 5.43
CA GLU A 40 2.56 -6.00 4.86
C GLU A 40 3.14 -4.96 5.85
N ILE A 41 4.46 -4.88 5.86
CA ILE A 41 5.26 -3.99 6.71
C ILE A 41 6.11 -3.11 5.79
N LEU A 42 6.12 -1.81 6.03
CA LEU A 42 7.10 -0.89 5.45
C LEU A 42 8.35 -0.89 6.33
N VAL A 43 9.50 -1.22 5.75
CA VAL A 43 10.77 -1.34 6.49
C VAL A 43 11.82 -0.52 5.77
N TYR A 44 12.45 0.43 6.48
CA TYR A 44 13.64 1.09 5.98
C TYR A 44 14.88 0.31 6.40
N ILE A 45 15.62 -0.23 5.43
CA ILE A 45 16.82 -1.04 5.67
C ILE A 45 18.04 -0.25 5.17
N THR A 46 19.02 -0.04 6.05
CA THR A 46 20.22 0.74 5.73
C THR A 46 21.07 0.11 4.64
N THR A 47 21.82 0.93 3.92
CA THR A 47 22.76 0.51 2.88
C THR A 47 23.71 -0.58 3.37
N GLY A 48 23.95 -1.60 2.55
CA GLY A 48 24.84 -2.73 2.85
C GLY A 48 24.20 -3.86 3.66
N ALA A 49 23.07 -3.64 4.32
CA ALA A 49 22.38 -4.70 5.07
C ALA A 49 21.53 -5.61 4.16
N LEU A 50 20.99 -5.06 3.07
CA LEU A 50 20.24 -5.78 2.04
C LEU A 50 20.57 -5.21 0.66
N VAL A 51 20.89 -6.11 -0.28
CA VAL A 51 21.13 -5.80 -1.68
C VAL A 51 20.00 -6.39 -2.51
N PHE A 52 19.20 -5.50 -3.09
CA PHE A 52 18.11 -5.85 -3.98
C PHE A 52 18.62 -5.88 -5.43
N PRO A 53 18.31 -6.92 -6.23
CA PRO A 53 18.79 -7.01 -7.61
C PRO A 53 18.43 -5.77 -8.44
N ALA A 54 19.38 -5.29 -9.24
CA ALA A 54 19.18 -4.11 -10.08
C ALA A 54 18.16 -4.41 -11.20
N GLY A 55 17.27 -3.45 -11.47
CA GLY A 55 16.20 -3.60 -12.47
C GLY A 55 15.01 -4.45 -12.03
N GLU A 56 15.11 -5.18 -10.92
CA GLU A 56 14.00 -5.95 -10.39
C GLU A 56 12.95 -5.03 -9.76
N ARG A 57 11.68 -5.27 -10.10
CA ARG A 57 10.53 -4.46 -9.68
C ARG A 57 9.52 -5.29 -8.87
N GLY A 58 9.58 -6.62 -8.99
CA GLY A 58 8.68 -7.54 -8.32
C GLY A 58 9.05 -7.82 -6.87
N ALA A 59 8.17 -8.56 -6.20
CA ALA A 59 8.42 -9.12 -4.90
C ALA A 59 9.29 -10.38 -5.03
N LEU A 60 10.32 -10.49 -4.21
CA LEU A 60 11.26 -11.61 -4.16
C LEU A 60 11.17 -12.33 -2.83
N THR A 61 11.44 -13.63 -2.81
CA THR A 61 11.61 -14.37 -1.54
C THR A 61 12.96 -14.03 -0.91
N PRO A 62 13.12 -14.17 0.42
CA PRO A 62 14.39 -13.91 1.09
C PRO A 62 15.59 -14.66 0.51
N GLU A 63 15.37 -15.85 -0.05
CA GLU A 63 16.41 -16.70 -0.66
C GLU A 63 16.94 -16.12 -1.98
N GLN A 64 16.13 -15.33 -2.69
CA GLN A 64 16.51 -14.67 -3.94
C GLN A 64 17.31 -13.38 -3.70
N LEU A 65 17.45 -12.95 -2.45
CA LEU A 65 18.09 -11.70 -2.06
C LEU A 65 19.47 -11.93 -1.47
N THR A 66 20.35 -10.95 -1.70
CA THR A 66 21.64 -10.90 -1.00
C THR A 66 21.47 -10.06 0.27
N ILE A 67 21.62 -10.71 1.43
CA ILE A 67 21.43 -10.10 2.75
C ILE A 67 22.73 -10.25 3.56
N PRO A 68 23.70 -9.31 3.42
CA PRO A 68 24.99 -9.43 4.09
C PRO A 68 24.91 -9.35 5.62
N SER A 69 23.90 -8.66 6.16
CA SER A 69 23.69 -8.55 7.60
C SER A 69 23.12 -9.85 8.16
N GLN A 70 23.92 -10.58 8.94
CA GLN A 70 23.50 -11.82 9.60
C GLN A 70 22.32 -11.58 10.57
N ALA A 71 22.35 -10.47 11.31
CA ALA A 71 21.28 -10.12 12.24
C ALA A 71 19.95 -9.88 11.51
N LEU A 72 20.00 -9.20 10.35
CA LEU A 72 18.84 -8.99 9.51
C LEU A 72 18.33 -10.31 8.92
N ARG A 73 19.22 -11.17 8.43
CA ARG A 73 18.86 -12.48 7.91
C ARG A 73 18.10 -13.31 8.96
N GLN A 74 18.65 -13.40 10.18
CA GLN A 74 18.00 -14.11 11.28
C GLN A 74 16.64 -13.51 11.66
N ALA A 75 16.50 -12.18 11.64
CA ALA A 75 15.24 -11.53 11.93
C ALA A 75 14.18 -11.83 10.86
N ILE A 76 14.56 -11.79 9.58
CA ILE A 76 13.69 -12.13 8.44
C ILE A 76 13.22 -13.59 8.56
N ASP A 77 14.13 -14.52 8.82
CA ASP A 77 13.82 -15.94 8.97
C ASP A 77 12.85 -16.19 10.15
N ARG A 78 13.08 -15.55 11.30
CA ARG A 78 12.22 -15.68 12.50
C ARG A 78 10.85 -15.03 12.33
N SER A 79 10.75 -14.01 11.49
CA SER A 79 9.52 -13.23 11.30
C SER A 79 8.59 -13.84 10.25
N GLY A 80 8.93 -15.00 9.66
CA GLY A 80 8.10 -15.65 8.66
C GLY A 80 7.87 -14.78 7.42
N VAL A 81 8.89 -14.04 6.99
CA VAL A 81 8.80 -13.20 5.79
C VAL A 81 8.63 -14.08 4.56
N ALA A 82 7.55 -13.84 3.82
CA ALA A 82 7.26 -14.52 2.56
C ALA A 82 7.93 -13.82 1.38
N THR A 83 7.79 -12.50 1.30
CA THR A 83 8.34 -11.71 0.20
C THR A 83 8.84 -10.34 0.64
N ILE A 84 9.77 -9.80 -0.13
CA ILE A 84 10.31 -8.45 0.01
C ILE A 84 10.29 -7.80 -1.37
N ALA A 85 9.75 -6.58 -1.47
CA ALA A 85 9.75 -5.75 -2.67
C ALA A 85 10.25 -4.34 -2.34
N LYS A 86 10.68 -3.57 -3.34
CA LYS A 86 10.88 -2.13 -3.14
C LYS A 86 9.53 -1.43 -2.99
N ALA A 87 9.40 -0.56 -2.00
CA ALA A 87 8.21 0.29 -1.88
C ALA A 87 8.16 1.34 -3.00
N PHE A 88 9.33 1.81 -3.44
CA PHE A 88 9.49 2.79 -4.53
C PHE A 88 10.44 2.21 -5.59
N PRO A 89 9.96 1.31 -6.47
CA PRO A 89 10.82 0.59 -7.42
C PRO A 89 11.51 1.50 -8.44
N ASP A 90 10.92 2.65 -8.76
CA ASP A 90 11.47 3.62 -9.72
C ASP A 90 12.43 4.64 -9.07
N PHE A 91 12.62 4.57 -7.75
CA PHE A 91 13.52 5.47 -7.04
C PHE A 91 14.94 4.88 -6.99
N SER A 92 15.91 5.63 -7.52
CA SER A 92 17.31 5.24 -7.56
C SER A 92 18.09 5.71 -6.32
N ASP A 93 19.25 5.11 -6.05
CA ASP A 93 20.11 5.55 -4.94
C ASP A 93 20.73 6.94 -5.18
N SER A 94 20.72 7.42 -6.42
CA SER A 94 21.13 8.78 -6.80
C SER A 94 20.04 9.84 -6.58
N ASP A 95 18.77 9.44 -6.43
CA ASP A 95 17.63 10.35 -6.28
C ASP A 95 17.52 10.91 -4.85
N THR A 96 18.64 11.36 -4.27
CA THR A 96 18.68 11.85 -2.87
C THR A 96 18.74 13.36 -2.78
N ILE A 97 18.79 14.02 -3.94
CA ILE A 97 18.92 15.47 -4.06
C ILE A 97 17.84 15.95 -5.00
N ARG A 98 17.07 16.93 -4.56
CA ARG A 98 16.06 17.61 -5.37
C ARG A 98 16.32 19.11 -5.35
N VAL A 99 16.18 19.75 -6.51
CA VAL A 99 16.23 21.21 -6.62
C VAL A 99 14.79 21.72 -6.57
N THR A 100 14.50 22.65 -5.66
CA THR A 100 13.20 23.32 -5.52
C THR A 100 13.05 24.44 -6.55
N ASP A 101 11.84 24.94 -6.72
CA ASP A 101 11.52 25.99 -7.70
C ASP A 101 12.28 27.31 -7.43
N ASP A 102 12.70 27.54 -6.19
CA ASP A 102 13.56 28.67 -5.78
C ASP A 102 15.07 28.37 -5.92
N GLY A 103 15.44 27.27 -6.57
CA GLY A 103 16.83 26.90 -6.88
C GLY A 103 17.60 26.27 -5.73
N LYS A 104 16.95 25.97 -4.59
CA LYS A 104 17.63 25.34 -3.45
C LYS A 104 17.77 23.85 -3.61
N THR A 105 18.93 23.34 -3.25
CA THR A 105 19.20 21.91 -3.18
C THR A 105 18.71 21.37 -1.83
N VAL A 106 17.76 20.44 -1.87
CA VAL A 106 17.24 19.75 -0.69
C VAL A 106 17.62 18.28 -0.75
N LYS A 107 18.16 17.77 0.35
CA LYS A 107 18.39 16.33 0.51
C LYS A 107 17.09 15.64 0.89
N ILE A 108 16.67 14.66 0.10
CA ILE A 108 15.51 13.83 0.38
C ILE A 108 15.93 12.45 0.91
N PRO A 109 15.08 11.76 1.69
CA PRO A 109 15.41 10.42 2.17
C PRO A 109 15.63 9.45 1.01
N GLN A 110 16.48 8.44 1.20
CA GLN A 110 16.75 7.43 0.18
C GLN A 110 15.57 6.44 0.09
N PHE A 111 14.51 6.80 -0.62
CA PHE A 111 13.30 5.97 -0.70
C PHE A 111 13.52 4.61 -1.37
N SER A 112 14.61 4.44 -2.12
CA SER A 112 15.07 3.14 -2.62
C SER A 112 15.35 2.11 -1.52
N ARG A 113 15.51 2.56 -0.27
CA ARG A 113 15.80 1.76 0.92
C ARG A 113 14.55 1.43 1.75
N ILE A 114 13.37 1.84 1.29
CA ILE A 114 12.10 1.45 1.88
C ILE A 114 11.61 0.21 1.14
N PHE A 115 11.40 -0.86 1.90
CA PHE A 115 10.95 -2.14 1.40
C PHE A 115 9.56 -2.46 1.92
N ARG A 116 8.75 -3.07 1.06
CA ARG A 116 7.51 -3.75 1.43
C ARG A 116 7.87 -5.18 1.79
N VAL A 117 7.66 -5.54 3.04
CA VAL A 117 7.94 -6.88 3.59
C VAL A 117 6.61 -7.53 3.90
N ARG A 118 6.28 -8.64 3.23
CA ARG A 118 5.07 -9.41 3.51
C ARG A 118 5.40 -10.60 4.39
N VAL A 119 4.68 -10.74 5.50
CA VAL A 119 4.77 -11.92 6.37
C VAL A 119 3.70 -12.94 6.00
N GLN A 120 3.94 -14.22 6.30
CA GLN A 120 3.02 -15.30 5.93
C GLN A 120 1.62 -15.14 6.57
N GLN A 121 1.55 -14.71 7.83
CA GLN A 121 0.29 -14.56 8.56
C GLN A 121 0.12 -13.15 9.11
N VAL A 122 -1.11 -12.63 9.05
CA VAL A 122 -1.47 -11.31 9.61
C VAL A 122 -1.18 -11.24 11.12
N ALA A 123 -1.31 -12.36 11.83
CA ALA A 123 -1.03 -12.45 13.27
C ALA A 123 0.44 -12.18 13.62
N ASP A 124 1.37 -12.37 12.68
CA ASP A 124 2.81 -12.23 12.90
C ASP A 124 3.33 -10.81 12.64
N VAL A 125 2.47 -9.90 12.15
CA VAL A 125 2.90 -8.55 11.74
C VAL A 125 3.48 -7.77 12.91
N ASP A 126 2.80 -7.76 14.05
CA ASP A 126 3.26 -7.00 15.22
C ASP A 126 4.56 -7.57 15.83
N SER A 127 4.71 -8.90 15.83
CA SER A 127 5.93 -9.55 16.31
C SER A 127 7.11 -9.35 15.35
N ALA A 128 6.84 -9.37 14.03
CA ALA A 128 7.82 -9.06 12.99
C ALA A 128 8.31 -7.62 13.08
N ILE A 129 7.39 -6.65 13.24
CA ILE A 129 7.74 -5.23 13.46
C ILE A 129 8.61 -5.08 14.72
N ALA A 130 8.21 -5.70 15.83
CA ALA A 130 8.96 -5.64 17.09
C ALA A 130 10.36 -6.25 16.96
N THR A 131 10.52 -7.29 16.13
CA THR A 131 11.80 -7.95 15.88
C THR A 131 12.70 -7.09 14.98
N LEU A 132 12.17 -6.60 13.86
CA LEU A 132 12.92 -5.82 12.88
C LEU A 132 13.34 -4.45 13.43
N SER A 133 12.45 -3.77 14.17
CA SER A 133 12.70 -2.43 14.72
C SER A 133 13.83 -2.37 15.76
N ARG A 134 14.26 -3.52 16.29
CA ARG A 134 15.38 -3.60 17.25
C ARG A 134 16.74 -3.66 16.57
N LEU A 135 16.78 -3.85 15.25
CA LEU A 135 18.04 -3.99 14.53
C LEU A 135 18.64 -2.61 14.22
N PRO A 136 19.94 -2.40 14.45
CA PRO A 136 20.59 -1.13 14.14
C PRO A 136 20.63 -0.81 12.63
N VAL A 137 20.45 -1.82 11.78
CA VAL A 137 20.37 -1.68 10.31
C VAL A 137 18.96 -1.41 9.80
N VAL A 138 17.97 -1.28 10.69
CA VAL A 138 16.59 -0.94 10.37
C VAL A 138 16.28 0.42 10.98
N LEU A 139 15.97 1.41 10.15
CA LEU A 139 15.66 2.76 10.64
C LEU A 139 14.23 2.83 11.17
N PHE A 140 13.29 2.16 10.51
CA PHE A 140 11.92 1.98 10.98
C PHE A 140 11.32 0.70 10.39
N ALA A 141 10.34 0.13 11.10
CA ALA A 141 9.42 -0.87 10.58
C ALA A 141 8.00 -0.55 11.08
N GLU A 142 7.04 -0.44 10.17
CA GLU A 142 5.66 -0.08 10.51
C GLU A 142 4.67 -0.81 9.60
N LYS A 143 3.41 -0.96 10.06
CA LYS A 143 2.36 -1.58 9.27
C LYS A 143 2.12 -0.76 8.01
N ASN A 144 2.08 -1.41 6.84
CA ASN A 144 1.47 -0.78 5.69
C ASN A 144 -0.05 -0.88 5.85
N MET A 145 -0.73 0.24 6.04
CA MET A 145 -2.16 0.23 6.32
C MET A 145 -2.94 0.98 5.25
N ASP A 146 -3.99 0.34 4.78
CA ASP A 146 -5.12 1.04 4.20
C ASP A 146 -6.08 1.44 5.33
N ALA A 147 -6.61 2.67 5.27
CA ALA A 147 -7.77 3.01 6.07
C ALA A 147 -8.98 2.23 5.55
N TYR A 148 -9.54 1.36 6.39
CA TYR A 148 -10.84 0.73 6.12
C TYR A 148 -11.91 1.50 6.88
N PRO A 149 -12.80 2.24 6.18
CA PRO A 149 -13.98 2.76 6.83
C PRO A 149 -14.84 1.58 7.30
N GLY A 150 -15.24 1.58 8.58
CA GLY A 150 -16.23 0.64 9.08
C GLY A 150 -17.56 0.81 8.34
N VAL A 151 -18.34 -0.26 8.21
CA VAL A 151 -19.61 -0.24 7.44
C VAL A 151 -20.70 0.55 8.18
N ASN A 152 -20.65 0.62 9.51
CA ASN A 152 -21.54 1.42 10.33
C ASN A 152 -20.74 2.07 11.46
N ASP A 153 -20.84 3.38 11.57
CA ASP A 153 -20.21 4.16 12.64
C ASP A 153 -21.21 4.33 13.80
N ALA A 154 -20.95 3.65 14.91
CA ALA A 154 -21.81 3.71 16.10
C ALA A 154 -21.86 5.12 16.73
N ASP A 155 -20.86 5.95 16.46
CA ASP A 155 -20.78 7.32 16.96
C ASP A 155 -21.31 8.35 15.96
N TYR A 156 -21.84 7.93 14.79
CA TYR A 156 -22.38 8.84 13.77
C TYR A 156 -23.41 9.83 14.34
N GLY A 157 -24.27 9.37 15.26
CA GLY A 157 -25.26 10.25 15.92
C GLY A 157 -24.65 11.42 16.72
N LYS A 158 -23.36 11.36 17.05
CA LYS A 158 -22.63 12.44 17.75
C LYS A 158 -21.93 13.40 16.79
N GLN A 159 -21.83 13.06 15.50
CA GLN A 159 -21.09 13.81 14.48
C GLN A 159 -21.94 14.93 13.89
N TRP A 160 -22.30 15.91 14.73
CA TRP A 160 -23.16 17.05 14.36
C TRP A 160 -22.66 17.79 13.12
N HIS A 161 -21.35 17.84 12.90
CA HIS A 161 -20.77 18.52 11.74
C HIS A 161 -21.09 17.83 10.41
N LEU A 162 -21.52 16.56 10.40
CA LEU A 162 -21.99 15.85 9.21
C LEU A 162 -23.50 15.91 9.05
N HIS A 163 -24.24 15.77 10.15
CA HIS A 163 -25.69 15.87 10.20
C HIS A 163 -26.15 16.37 11.57
N ASN A 164 -26.73 17.57 11.60
CA ASN A 164 -27.13 18.29 12.81
C ASN A 164 -28.65 18.34 12.93
N THR A 165 -29.18 17.55 13.86
CA THR A 165 -30.61 17.54 14.21
C THR A 165 -30.92 18.36 15.46
N GLY A 166 -29.92 19.07 16.01
CA GLY A 166 -29.98 19.71 17.32
C GLY A 166 -29.58 18.80 18.48
N GLN A 167 -28.94 17.66 18.22
CA GLN A 167 -28.61 16.61 19.19
C GLN A 167 -27.72 17.06 20.37
N GLY A 168 -26.98 18.17 20.19
CA GLY A 168 -26.14 18.78 21.22
C GLY A 168 -26.70 20.07 21.81
N GLY A 169 -27.98 20.40 21.57
CA GLY A 169 -28.56 21.70 21.93
C GLY A 169 -28.15 22.84 20.99
N GLY A 170 -27.57 22.52 19.83
CA GLY A 170 -27.24 23.47 18.77
C GLY A 170 -28.41 23.75 17.82
N SER A 171 -28.19 24.61 16.83
CA SER A 171 -29.16 24.91 15.78
C SER A 171 -29.22 23.78 14.76
N SER A 172 -30.40 23.17 14.60
CA SER A 172 -30.65 22.14 13.57
C SER A 172 -30.37 22.66 12.17
N GLY A 173 -29.78 21.81 11.31
CA GLY A 173 -29.38 22.15 9.93
C GLY A 173 -28.13 22.99 9.79
N ALA A 174 -27.43 23.33 10.88
CA ALA A 174 -26.13 23.99 10.83
C ALA A 174 -25.01 22.93 10.73
N ASP A 175 -24.88 22.31 9.56
CA ASP A 175 -23.87 21.28 9.22
C ASP A 175 -23.38 21.43 7.76
N ILE A 176 -22.63 20.46 7.24
CA ILE A 176 -22.08 20.48 5.87
C ILE A 176 -22.97 19.75 4.85
N ASP A 177 -24.20 19.38 5.21
CA ASP A 177 -25.14 18.61 4.39
C ASP A 177 -24.57 17.29 3.85
N ALA A 178 -23.82 16.56 4.69
CA ALA A 178 -23.09 15.36 4.25
C ALA A 178 -24.00 14.26 3.70
N GLU A 179 -25.17 14.00 4.32
CA GLU A 179 -26.11 12.97 3.86
C GLU A 179 -26.69 13.28 2.48
N ALA A 180 -27.02 14.54 2.23
CA ALA A 180 -27.51 14.97 0.92
C ALA A 180 -26.41 14.80 -0.15
N ALA A 181 -25.15 15.12 0.19
CA ALA A 181 -24.02 14.88 -0.70
C ALA A 181 -23.79 13.38 -0.96
N TRP A 182 -23.86 12.52 0.07
CA TRP A 182 -23.73 11.07 -0.05
C TRP A 182 -24.84 10.41 -0.87
N ALA A 183 -26.05 10.97 -0.85
CA ALA A 183 -27.14 10.54 -1.74
C ALA A 183 -26.80 10.76 -3.23
N VAL A 184 -25.92 11.72 -3.54
CA VAL A 184 -25.41 11.98 -4.90
C VAL A 184 -24.14 11.19 -5.20
N TYR A 185 -23.19 11.15 -4.27
CA TYR A 185 -21.90 10.51 -4.46
C TYR A 185 -21.21 10.11 -3.14
N ASN A 186 -20.80 8.84 -3.03
CA ASN A 186 -20.16 8.27 -1.84
C ASN A 186 -18.63 8.12 -1.96
N GLY A 187 -18.01 8.79 -2.93
CA GLY A 187 -16.59 8.62 -3.21
C GLY A 187 -16.28 7.52 -4.24
N SER A 188 -15.02 7.45 -4.63
CA SER A 188 -14.46 6.41 -5.49
C SER A 188 -13.05 6.10 -5.03
N THR A 189 -12.67 4.83 -5.07
CA THR A 189 -11.30 4.39 -4.80
C THR A 189 -10.28 4.90 -5.82
N SER A 190 -10.74 5.40 -6.97
CA SER A 190 -9.88 6.06 -7.98
C SER A 190 -9.45 7.46 -7.58
N ILE A 191 -10.17 8.14 -6.69
CA ILE A 191 -9.80 9.46 -6.18
C ILE A 191 -8.81 9.25 -5.02
N LYS A 192 -7.62 9.86 -5.11
CA LYS A 192 -6.57 9.75 -4.10
C LYS A 192 -6.45 11.06 -3.33
N ILE A 193 -6.56 11.01 -2.02
CA ILE A 193 -6.37 12.15 -1.11
C ILE A 193 -5.09 11.91 -0.32
N GLY A 194 -4.12 12.81 -0.45
CA GLY A 194 -2.90 12.79 0.35
C GLY A 194 -3.09 13.62 1.62
N VAL A 195 -3.01 12.96 2.78
CA VAL A 195 -3.13 13.62 4.08
C VAL A 195 -1.79 13.47 4.81
N ILE A 196 -1.10 14.59 5.03
CA ILE A 196 0.20 14.61 5.73
C ILE A 196 -0.07 15.07 7.15
N VAL A 197 0.11 14.17 8.11
CA VAL A 197 -0.06 14.43 9.55
C VAL A 197 1.26 14.23 10.27
N VAL A 198 1.51 15.04 11.29
CA VAL A 198 2.69 14.90 12.14
C VAL A 198 2.31 14.05 13.35
N SER A 199 2.60 12.76 13.31
CA SER A 199 2.41 11.86 14.46
C SER A 199 3.68 11.88 15.30
N ARG A 200 3.62 12.47 16.50
CA ARG A 200 4.78 12.54 17.40
C ARG A 200 5.00 11.18 18.07
N LEU A 201 5.93 10.37 17.56
CA LEU A 201 6.44 9.21 18.29
C LEU A 201 7.44 9.72 19.35
N VAL A 202 7.02 9.78 20.61
CA VAL A 202 7.95 10.01 21.72
C VAL A 202 8.70 8.71 21.97
N VAL A 203 9.87 8.54 21.36
CA VAL A 203 10.82 7.52 21.81
C VAL A 203 11.42 8.04 23.12
N SER A 204 10.92 7.53 24.24
CA SER A 204 11.55 7.71 25.54
C SER A 204 12.88 6.95 25.55
N LEU A 205 13.96 7.63 25.19
CA LEU A 205 15.31 7.18 25.50
C LEU A 205 15.53 7.34 27.01
N CYS A 206 15.08 6.37 27.78
CA CYS A 206 15.54 6.24 29.16
C CYS A 206 16.90 5.53 29.12
N GLN A 207 17.97 6.31 29.05
CA GLN A 207 19.28 5.86 29.51
C GLN A 207 19.21 5.74 31.04
N LYS A 208 19.50 4.54 31.54
CA LYS A 208 20.26 4.30 32.78
C LYS A 208 20.87 2.91 32.72
#